data_AF-A0A7W1RDK4-F1
#
_entry.id   AF-A0A7W1RDK4-F1
#
_cell.length_a   1.000
_cell.length_b   1.000
_cell.length_c   1.000
_cell.angle_alpha   90.00
_cell.angle_beta   90.00
_cell.angle_gamma   90.00
#
_symmetry.space_group_name_H-M   'P 1'
#
loop_
_entity.id
_entity.type
_entity.pdbx_description
1 polymer ?
#
loop_
_entity_poly.entity_id
_entity_poly.type
_entity_poly.pdbx_seq_one_letter_code
_entity_poly.pdbx_strand_id
1 'polypeptide(L)'
;MSDTEAEGFSAQFERALEIVRERVLPAYAAQSDWVEQLRAGLWALLMLFDEQPELARLCVVRAPAAGPEAMARCREVMQRLAREVEREGSELARAEVRAGSGVQAVGEALGVIHARLLESESARLEPLCNGLVAMIVRPYLGTQAARRQLGRPLGPGG
;
A
#
# COMPACT_ATOMS: atom_id res chain seq x y z
N MET A 1 24.90 10.91 10.25
CA MET A 1 24.09 11.59 9.21
C MET A 1 24.07 13.05 9.61
N SER A 2 24.64 13.90 8.77
CA SER A 2 24.63 15.35 8.97
C SER A 2 23.25 15.92 8.65
N ASP A 3 22.87 17.08 9.22
CA ASP A 3 21.52 17.66 9.06
C ASP A 3 21.13 17.85 7.57
N THR A 4 22.10 18.19 6.72
CA THR A 4 21.90 18.35 5.26
C THR A 4 21.59 17.04 4.54
N GLU A 5 22.11 15.90 5.00
CA GLU A 5 21.80 14.57 4.44
C GLU A 5 20.37 14.13 4.81
N ALA A 6 19.91 14.50 6.02
CA ALA A 6 18.55 14.24 6.49
C ALA A 6 17.51 15.06 5.71
N GLU A 7 17.78 16.35 5.49
CA GLU A 7 16.94 17.25 4.69
C GLU A 7 16.81 16.76 3.24
N GLY A 8 17.92 16.33 2.62
CA GLY A 8 17.92 15.78 1.27
C GLY A 8 17.07 14.51 1.12
N PHE A 9 17.11 13.62 2.12
CA PHE A 9 16.28 12.41 2.13
C PHE A 9 14.79 12.74 2.24
N SER A 10 14.42 13.67 3.14
CA SER A 10 13.03 14.08 3.35
C SER A 10 12.42 14.63 2.07
N ALA A 11 13.12 15.52 1.36
CA ALA A 11 12.68 16.06 0.09
C ALA A 11 12.52 14.98 -1.00
N GLN A 12 13.44 14.00 -1.04
CA GLN A 12 13.35 12.88 -1.97
C GLN A 12 12.13 11.99 -1.68
N PHE A 13 11.86 11.73 -0.40
CA PHE A 13 10.72 10.93 0.03
C PHE A 13 9.39 11.63 -0.27
N GLU A 14 9.25 12.92 0.01
CA GLU A 14 8.03 13.68 -0.34
C GLU A 14 7.78 13.65 -1.85
N ARG A 15 8.82 13.86 -2.66
CA ARG A 15 8.68 13.75 -4.13
C ARG A 15 8.27 12.36 -4.57
N ALA A 16 8.77 11.32 -3.91
CA ALA A 16 8.37 9.94 -4.19
C ALA A 16 6.89 9.70 -3.84
N LEU A 17 6.41 10.27 -2.73
CA LEU A 17 5.00 10.21 -2.35
C LEU A 17 4.11 10.94 -3.36
N GLU A 18 4.55 12.08 -3.90
CA GLU A 18 3.81 12.80 -4.95
C GLU A 18 3.64 11.92 -6.20
N ILE A 19 4.71 11.30 -6.69
CA ILE A 19 4.67 10.37 -7.84
C ILE A 19 3.70 9.21 -7.57
N VAL A 20 3.75 8.63 -6.36
CA VAL A 20 2.83 7.57 -5.96
C VAL A 20 1.37 8.07 -5.95
N ARG A 21 1.10 9.25 -5.38
CA ARG A 21 -0.26 9.82 -5.33
C ARG A 21 -0.82 10.11 -6.72
N GLU A 22 -0.01 10.70 -7.60
CA GLU A 22 -0.40 11.00 -8.98
C GLU A 22 -0.77 9.75 -9.78
N ARG A 23 -0.14 8.60 -9.47
CA ARG A 23 -0.48 7.32 -10.09
C ARG A 23 -1.68 6.64 -9.45
N VAL A 24 -1.73 6.60 -8.13
CA VAL A 24 -2.68 5.74 -7.39
C VAL A 24 -4.05 6.40 -7.25
N LEU A 25 -4.11 7.70 -6.94
CA LEU A 25 -5.39 8.36 -6.65
C LEU A 25 -6.35 8.38 -7.85
N PRO A 26 -5.91 8.66 -9.10
CA PRO A 26 -6.81 8.58 -10.25
C PRO A 26 -7.34 7.16 -10.50
N ALA A 27 -6.49 6.14 -10.34
CA ALA A 27 -6.89 4.74 -10.51
C ALA A 27 -7.92 4.31 -9.45
N TYR A 28 -7.70 4.73 -8.20
CA TYR A 28 -8.64 4.53 -7.10
C TYR A 28 -9.98 5.23 -7.40
N ALA A 29 -9.95 6.54 -7.67
CA ALA A 29 -11.16 7.36 -7.85
C ALA A 29 -11.98 7.02 -9.10
N ALA A 30 -11.39 6.34 -10.09
CA ALA A 30 -12.11 5.89 -11.28
C ALA A 30 -13.11 4.75 -11.00
N GLN A 31 -13.02 4.09 -9.85
CA GLN A 31 -13.91 2.99 -9.46
C GLN A 31 -14.96 3.48 -8.46
N SER A 32 -16.14 2.87 -8.48
CA SER A 32 -17.27 3.22 -7.59
C SER A 32 -17.49 2.25 -6.43
N ASP A 33 -16.99 1.01 -6.55
CA ASP A 33 -17.04 0.02 -5.48
C ASP A 33 -15.70 0.01 -4.72
N TRP A 34 -15.74 0.03 -3.40
CA TRP A 34 -14.55 0.15 -2.56
C TRP A 34 -13.51 -0.96 -2.79
N VAL A 35 -13.94 -2.20 -3.05
CA VAL A 35 -13.01 -3.30 -3.35
C VAL A 35 -12.38 -3.10 -4.73
N GLU A 36 -13.14 -2.59 -5.69
CA GLU A 36 -12.63 -2.20 -7.00
C GLU A 36 -11.63 -1.03 -6.90
N GLN A 37 -11.93 -0.02 -6.08
CA GLN A 37 -11.04 1.12 -5.79
C GLN A 37 -9.72 0.64 -5.18
N LEU A 38 -9.77 -0.20 -4.14
CA LEU A 38 -8.59 -0.79 -3.51
C LEU A 38 -7.74 -1.58 -4.51
N ARG A 39 -8.36 -2.41 -5.34
CA ARG A 39 -7.63 -3.18 -6.35
C ARG A 39 -6.99 -2.28 -7.39
N ALA A 40 -7.72 -1.30 -7.93
CA ALA A 40 -7.19 -0.39 -8.93
C ALA A 40 -6.02 0.44 -8.39
N GLY A 41 -6.16 0.96 -7.17
CA GLY A 41 -5.10 1.70 -6.50
C GLY A 41 -3.86 0.84 -6.21
N LEU A 42 -4.04 -0.37 -5.66
CA LEU A 42 -2.93 -1.30 -5.41
C LEU A 42 -2.27 -1.77 -6.70
N TRP A 43 -3.05 -2.09 -7.73
CA TRP A 43 -2.51 -2.46 -9.03
C TRP A 43 -1.63 -1.34 -9.60
N ALA A 44 -2.12 -0.09 -9.58
CA ALA A 44 -1.39 1.07 -10.05
C ALA A 44 -0.09 1.32 -9.25
N LEU A 45 -0.12 1.09 -7.95
CA LEU A 45 1.05 1.17 -7.07
C LEU A 45 2.10 0.12 -7.42
N LEU A 46 1.69 -1.15 -7.51
CA LEU A 46 2.62 -2.27 -7.75
C LEU A 46 3.24 -2.15 -9.15
N MET A 47 2.45 -1.81 -10.16
CA MET A 47 2.96 -1.54 -11.51
C MET A 47 3.95 -0.38 -11.54
N LEU A 48 3.68 0.72 -10.81
CA LEU A 48 4.64 1.82 -10.69
C LEU A 48 5.95 1.38 -10.04
N PHE A 49 5.88 0.52 -9.03
CA PHE A 49 7.07 -0.02 -8.38
C PHE A 49 7.84 -1.01 -9.26
N ASP A 50 7.15 -1.79 -10.09
CA ASP A 50 7.79 -2.64 -11.10
C ASP A 50 8.42 -1.81 -12.23
N GLU A 51 7.80 -0.69 -12.63
CA GLU A 51 8.35 0.28 -13.58
C GLU A 51 9.55 1.07 -13.00
N GLN A 52 9.53 1.35 -11.69
CA GLN A 52 10.53 2.15 -11.00
C GLN A 52 11.01 1.46 -9.71
N PRO A 53 11.87 0.42 -9.80
CA PRO A 53 12.33 -0.34 -8.63
C PRO A 53 13.05 0.52 -7.56
N GLU A 54 13.78 1.56 -7.99
CA GLU A 54 14.44 2.49 -7.06
C GLU A 54 13.43 3.31 -6.25
N LEU A 55 12.31 3.71 -6.85
CA LEU A 55 11.21 4.38 -6.16
C LEU A 55 10.60 3.44 -5.11
N ALA A 56 10.38 2.17 -5.48
CA ALA A 56 9.85 1.15 -4.57
C ALA A 56 10.76 0.94 -3.35
N ARG A 57 12.06 0.79 -3.59
CA ARG A 57 13.07 0.63 -2.53
C ARG A 57 13.18 1.87 -1.66
N LEU A 58 13.12 3.07 -2.25
CA LEU A 58 13.11 4.31 -1.48
C LEU A 58 11.93 4.34 -0.51
N CYS A 59 10.71 4.12 -1.02
CA CYS A 59 9.48 4.22 -0.24
C CYS A 59 9.34 3.14 0.83
N VAL A 60 9.72 1.89 0.51
CA VAL A 60 9.39 0.73 1.35
C VAL A 60 10.56 0.25 2.19
N VAL A 61 11.80 0.32 1.67
CA VAL A 61 12.99 -0.26 2.32
C VAL A 61 13.86 0.82 2.97
N ARG A 62 14.17 1.89 2.24
CA ARG A 62 15.16 2.89 2.68
C ARG A 62 14.59 3.95 3.60
N ALA A 63 13.35 4.40 3.39
CA ALA A 63 12.75 5.44 4.22
C ALA A 63 12.58 5.05 5.71
N PRO A 64 12.22 3.80 6.04
CA PRO A 64 12.26 3.33 7.42
C PRO A 64 13.69 3.23 8.01
N ALA A 65 14.71 3.10 7.17
CA ALA A 65 16.11 2.92 7.57
C ALA A 65 16.91 4.24 7.63
N ALA A 66 16.38 5.33 7.08
CA ALA A 66 17.06 6.63 6.95
C ALA A 66 17.12 7.46 8.26
N GLY A 67 16.57 6.95 9.37
CA GLY A 67 16.65 7.58 10.69
C GLY A 67 15.29 7.86 11.34
N PRO A 68 15.26 8.36 12.59
CA PRO A 68 14.03 8.48 13.38
C PRO A 68 12.95 9.37 12.75
N GLU A 69 13.35 10.47 12.11
CA GLU A 69 12.43 11.43 11.47
C GLU A 69 11.80 10.85 10.19
N ALA A 70 12.62 10.32 9.28
CA ALA A 70 12.14 9.65 8.07
C ALA A 70 11.21 8.48 8.40
N MET A 71 11.56 7.69 9.42
CA MET A 71 10.71 6.60 9.89
C MET A 71 9.43 7.12 10.58
N ALA A 72 9.46 8.23 11.30
CA ALA A 72 8.24 8.86 11.84
C ALA A 72 7.31 9.33 10.72
N ARG A 73 7.87 9.91 9.66
CA ARG A 73 7.12 10.33 8.48
C ARG A 73 6.52 9.15 7.72
N CYS A 74 7.27 8.07 7.53
CA CYS A 74 6.75 6.82 6.96
C CYS A 74 5.57 6.30 7.76
N ARG A 75 5.72 6.22 9.10
CA ARG A 75 4.63 5.79 9.99
C ARG A 75 3.41 6.69 9.86
N GLU A 76 3.60 8.00 9.79
CA GLU A 76 2.50 8.96 9.65
C GLU A 76 1.72 8.72 8.36
N VAL A 77 2.40 8.60 7.22
CA VAL A 77 1.79 8.33 5.92
C VAL A 77 1.02 7.01 5.95
N MET A 78 1.63 5.94 6.46
CA MET A 78 0.99 4.63 6.57
C MET A 78 -0.22 4.64 7.51
N GLN A 79 -0.14 5.35 8.63
CA GLN A 79 -1.27 5.49 9.55
C GLN A 79 -2.42 6.30 8.95
N ARG A 80 -2.14 7.34 8.17
CA ARG A 80 -3.18 8.11 7.46
C ARG A 80 -3.90 7.22 6.45
N LEU A 81 -3.16 6.49 5.61
CA LEU A 81 -3.73 5.54 4.65
C LEU A 81 -4.56 4.45 5.36
N ALA A 82 -4.03 3.85 6.42
CA ALA A 82 -4.72 2.82 7.16
C ALA A 82 -6.03 3.30 7.81
N ARG A 83 -6.07 4.55 8.28
CA ARG A 83 -7.30 5.16 8.83
C ARG A 83 -8.36 5.38 7.75
N GLU A 84 -7.96 5.74 6.53
CA GLU A 84 -8.88 5.89 5.41
C GLU A 84 -9.48 4.54 5.00
N VAL A 85 -8.63 3.51 4.85
CA VAL A 85 -9.06 2.12 4.63
C VAL A 85 -9.98 1.64 5.74
N GLU A 86 -9.66 1.94 7.00
CA GLU A 86 -10.48 1.53 8.14
C GLU A 86 -11.84 2.20 8.17
N ARG A 87 -11.90 3.50 7.89
CA ARG A 87 -13.16 4.24 7.82
C ARG A 87 -14.08 3.63 6.76
N GLU A 88 -13.60 3.54 5.52
CA GLU A 88 -14.42 3.08 4.39
C GLU A 88 -14.79 1.59 4.51
N GLY A 89 -13.84 0.75 4.96
CA GLY A 89 -14.11 -0.66 5.21
C GLY A 89 -15.11 -0.88 6.33
N SER A 90 -15.08 -0.08 7.40
CA SER A 90 -16.01 -0.22 8.52
C SER A 90 -17.42 0.20 8.17
N GLU A 91 -17.60 1.18 7.28
CA GLU A 91 -18.91 1.58 6.75
C GLU A 91 -19.58 0.44 5.95
N LEU A 92 -18.79 -0.43 5.34
CA LEU A 92 -19.24 -1.58 4.55
C LEU A 92 -19.31 -2.89 5.35
N ALA A 93 -18.78 -2.90 6.57
CA ALA A 93 -18.69 -4.10 7.39
C ALA A 93 -20.07 -4.56 7.84
N ARG A 94 -20.32 -5.87 7.74
CA ARG A 94 -21.60 -6.49 8.16
C ARG A 94 -21.62 -6.87 9.64
N ALA A 95 -20.47 -6.77 10.31
CA ALA A 95 -20.27 -7.11 11.70
C ALA A 95 -19.29 -6.11 12.33
N GLU A 96 -19.23 -6.11 13.66
CA GLU A 96 -18.32 -5.25 14.39
C GLU A 96 -16.86 -5.58 14.02
N VAL A 97 -16.13 -4.55 13.58
CA VAL A 97 -14.72 -4.64 13.24
C VAL A 97 -13.90 -4.16 14.42
N ARG A 98 -12.94 -4.96 14.85
CA ARG A 98 -12.02 -4.58 15.93
C ARG A 98 -11.25 -3.32 15.53
N ALA A 99 -11.20 -2.33 16.42
CA ALA A 99 -10.41 -1.13 16.22
C ALA A 99 -8.93 -1.46 15.90
N GLY A 100 -8.37 -0.75 14.91
CA GLY A 100 -7.01 -0.95 14.43
C GLY A 100 -6.87 -2.10 13.43
N SER A 101 -7.97 -2.67 12.94
CA SER A 101 -7.91 -3.73 11.92
C SER A 101 -7.34 -3.22 10.60
N GLY A 102 -7.62 -1.96 10.24
CA GLY A 102 -7.07 -1.36 9.02
C GLY A 102 -5.57 -1.13 9.10
N VAL A 103 -5.10 -0.60 10.24
CA VAL A 103 -3.66 -0.44 10.52
C VAL A 103 -2.93 -1.77 10.45
N GLN A 104 -3.50 -2.81 11.05
CA GLN A 104 -2.92 -4.14 10.98
C GLN A 104 -2.88 -4.67 9.54
N ALA A 105 -3.99 -4.62 8.81
CA ALA A 105 -4.08 -5.19 7.47
C ALA A 105 -3.17 -4.46 6.46
N VAL A 106 -3.09 -3.13 6.54
CA VAL A 106 -2.18 -2.33 5.72
C VAL A 106 -0.73 -2.58 6.10
N GLY A 107 -0.42 -2.75 7.40
CA GLY A 107 0.91 -3.12 7.87
C GLY A 107 1.34 -4.51 7.38
N GLU A 108 0.44 -5.50 7.44
CA GLU A 108 0.65 -6.85 6.88
C GLU A 108 0.96 -6.78 5.38
N ALA A 109 0.16 -6.01 4.62
CA ALA A 109 0.37 -5.82 3.19
C ALA A 109 1.73 -5.18 2.86
N LEU A 110 2.12 -4.13 3.59
CA LEU A 110 3.43 -3.49 3.44
C LEU A 110 4.57 -4.46 3.76
N GLY A 111 4.41 -5.29 4.80
CA GLY A 111 5.40 -6.31 5.17
C GLY A 111 5.65 -7.33 4.06
N VAL A 112 4.61 -7.73 3.32
CA VAL A 112 4.74 -8.63 2.15
C VAL A 112 5.51 -7.96 1.01
N ILE A 113 5.20 -6.69 0.70
CA ILE A 113 5.93 -5.93 -0.33
C ILE A 113 7.40 -5.77 0.08
N HIS A 114 7.65 -5.40 1.33
CA HIS A 114 9.00 -5.22 1.88
C HIS A 114 9.81 -6.52 1.78
N ALA A 115 9.24 -7.65 2.20
CA ALA A 115 9.91 -8.95 2.11
C ALA A 115 10.27 -9.30 0.66
N ARG A 116 9.34 -9.10 -0.29
CA ARG A 116 9.58 -9.35 -1.72
C ARG A 116 10.70 -8.47 -2.29
N LEU A 117 10.77 -7.20 -1.90
CA LEU A 117 11.84 -6.29 -2.33
C LEU A 117 13.21 -6.65 -1.74
N LEU A 118 13.26 -7.32 -0.58
CA LEU A 118 14.51 -7.83 -0.02
C LEU A 118 15.00 -9.10 -0.70
N GLU A 119 14.11 -9.92 -1.25
CA GLU A 119 14.46 -11.19 -1.91
C GLU A 119 15.21 -10.99 -3.24
N SER A 120 14.86 -9.96 -4.03
CA SER A 120 15.49 -9.73 -5.34
C SER A 120 15.41 -8.27 -5.80
N GLU A 121 16.47 -7.81 -6.50
CA GLU A 121 16.51 -6.52 -7.19
C GLU A 121 15.54 -6.44 -8.37
N SER A 122 15.21 -7.58 -8.99
CA SER A 122 14.27 -7.67 -10.11
C SER A 122 12.93 -8.27 -9.69
N ALA A 123 12.60 -8.19 -8.39
CA ALA A 123 11.37 -8.75 -7.85
C ALA A 123 10.15 -8.06 -8.43
N ARG A 124 9.28 -8.84 -9.08
CA ARG A 124 7.98 -8.39 -9.55
C ARG A 124 6.95 -8.34 -8.43
N LEU A 125 6.24 -7.24 -8.33
CA LEU A 125 5.26 -6.93 -7.30
C LEU A 125 3.82 -7.07 -7.81
N GLU A 126 3.57 -6.88 -9.11
CA GLU A 126 2.24 -7.04 -9.71
C GLU A 126 1.50 -8.33 -9.30
N PRO A 127 2.17 -9.51 -9.15
CA PRO A 127 1.48 -10.75 -8.78
C PRO A 127 0.96 -10.75 -7.34
N LEU A 128 1.42 -9.82 -6.50
CA LEU A 128 0.98 -9.68 -5.12
C LEU A 128 -0.42 -9.06 -5.01
N CYS A 129 -0.90 -8.35 -6.04
CA CYS A 129 -2.09 -7.50 -5.98
C CYS A 129 -3.29 -8.21 -5.32
N ASN A 130 -3.65 -9.39 -5.81
CA ASN A 130 -4.79 -10.15 -5.31
C ASN A 130 -4.63 -10.54 -3.83
N GLY A 131 -3.42 -10.94 -3.43
CA GLY A 131 -3.11 -11.29 -2.05
C GLY A 131 -3.23 -10.10 -1.11
N LEU A 132 -2.72 -8.95 -1.53
CA LEU A 132 -2.78 -7.71 -0.74
C LEU A 132 -4.22 -7.20 -0.59
N VAL A 133 -5.01 -7.20 -1.66
CA VAL A 133 -6.44 -6.84 -1.58
C VAL A 133 -7.16 -7.81 -0.65
N ALA A 134 -6.91 -9.13 -0.77
CA ALA A 134 -7.51 -10.14 0.11
C ALA A 134 -7.18 -9.90 1.59
N MET A 135 -5.94 -9.50 1.91
CA MET A 135 -5.54 -9.16 3.29
C MET A 135 -6.30 -7.94 3.81
N ILE A 136 -6.40 -6.88 3.00
CA ILE A 136 -7.04 -5.62 3.39
C ILE A 136 -8.55 -5.77 3.61
N VAL A 137 -9.25 -6.48 2.72
CA VAL A 137 -10.72 -6.59 2.82
C VAL A 137 -11.19 -7.62 3.84
N ARG A 138 -10.34 -8.58 4.24
CA ARG A 138 -10.67 -9.68 5.16
C ARG A 138 -11.35 -9.23 6.47
N PRO A 139 -10.82 -8.26 7.23
CA PRO A 139 -11.46 -7.84 8.49
C PRO A 139 -12.85 -7.23 8.32
N TYR A 140 -13.19 -6.72 7.13
CA TYR A 140 -14.46 -6.01 6.87
C TYR A 140 -15.51 -6.89 6.21
N LEU A 141 -15.09 -7.67 5.20
CA LEU A 141 -15.98 -8.45 4.33
C LEU A 141 -15.90 -9.95 4.59
N GLY A 142 -15.01 -10.37 5.49
CA GLY A 142 -14.82 -11.76 5.90
C GLY A 142 -14.03 -12.62 4.91
N THR A 143 -13.76 -13.86 5.34
CA THR A 143 -12.89 -14.81 4.63
C THR A 143 -13.36 -15.17 3.23
N GLN A 144 -14.69 -15.25 3.00
CA GLN A 144 -15.22 -15.59 1.68
C GLN A 144 -14.97 -14.48 0.66
N ALA A 145 -15.12 -13.21 1.05
CA ALA A 145 -14.81 -12.07 0.19
C ALA A 145 -13.31 -12.01 -0.12
N ALA A 146 -12.45 -12.22 0.88
CA ALA A 146 -11.00 -12.29 0.69
C ALA A 146 -10.59 -13.41 -0.29
N ARG A 147 -11.15 -14.62 -0.14
CA ARG A 147 -10.89 -15.75 -1.06
C ARG A 147 -11.26 -15.44 -2.51
N ARG A 148 -12.35 -14.69 -2.74
CA ARG A 148 -12.75 -14.28 -4.09
C ARG A 148 -11.69 -13.41 -4.77
N GLN A 149 -10.97 -12.59 -4.02
CA GLN A 149 -9.91 -11.74 -4.60
C GLN A 149 -8.72 -12.55 -5.12
N LEU A 150 -8.37 -13.66 -4.46
CA LEU A 150 -7.24 -14.51 -4.84
C LEU A 150 -7.36 -15.09 -6.25
N GLY A 151 -8.59 -15.37 -6.71
CA GLY A 151 -8.86 -15.95 -8.02
C GLY A 151 -9.14 -14.94 -9.13
N ARG A 152 -8.98 -13.63 -8.90
CA ARG A 152 -9.27 -12.61 -9.91
C ARG A 152 -8.16 -12.53 -10.96
N PRO A 153 -8.49 -12.19 -12.21
CA PRO A 153 -7.48 -11.81 -13.20
C PRO A 153 -6.62 -10.65 -12.67
N LEU A 154 -5.33 -10.67 -13.01
CA LEU A 154 -4.44 -9.52 -12.79
C LEU A 154 -4.75 -8.43 -13.82
N GLY A 155 -4.73 -7.17 -13.42
CA GLY A 155 -5.04 -6.01 -14.29
C GLY A 155 -6.28 -5.20 -13.87
N PRO A 156 -6.44 -3.99 -14.43
CA PRO A 156 -7.62 -3.17 -14.19
C PRO A 156 -8.83 -3.74 -14.94
N GLY A 157 -9.60 -4.58 -14.26
CA GLY A 157 -10.94 -4.99 -14.67
C GLY A 157 -10.98 -6.17 -15.66
N GLY A 158 -11.75 -7.19 -15.29
CA GLY A 158 -12.67 -7.81 -16.25
C GLY A 158 -14.03 -7.12 -16.10
#